data_AF-A0AAN8HAC7-F1
#
_entry.id   AF-A0AAN8HAC7-F1
#
_cell.length_a   1.000
_cell.length_b   1.000
_cell.length_c   1.000
_cell.angle_alpha   90.00
_cell.angle_beta   90.00
_cell.angle_gamma   90.00
#
_symmetry.space_group_name_H-M   'P 1'
#
loop_
_entity.id
_entity.type
_entity.pdbx_description
1 polymer ?
#
loop_
_entity_poly.entity_id
_entity_poly.type
_entity_poly.pdbx_seq_one_letter_code
_entity_poly.pdbx_strand_id
1 'polypeptide(L)'
;MDPMENLSQHLVHNHNDMEDLINLGNANRTTASTGMNGTSSRSHGIFTIRFTQAWFDAVVPRETLSKIHLVDLAGSKRADFRLKEGANINKSLIILGSVISALAELSVGGRSTKKKTFIPYRDPVLTWLLKDSLGGNSVTTMIATISPTNVNYLETLSTLR
;
A
#
# COMPACT_ATOMS: atom_id res chain seq x y z
N MET A 1 0.73 -15.52 12.83
CA MET A 1 1.94 -15.09 12.12
C MET A 1 1.82 -13.62 11.84
N ASP A 2 2.86 -12.86 12.11
CA ASP A 2 3.01 -11.45 11.73
C ASP A 2 3.60 -11.45 10.30
N PRO A 3 3.09 -10.67 9.32
CA PRO A 3 3.64 -10.70 7.95
C PRO A 3 5.08 -10.18 7.89
N MET A 4 5.55 -9.55 8.97
CA MET A 4 6.63 -8.57 8.98
C MET A 4 7.79 -9.01 9.87
N GLU A 5 8.13 -10.29 9.91
CA GLU A 5 9.24 -10.81 10.74
C GLU A 5 10.63 -10.22 10.33
N ASN A 6 10.73 -9.56 9.18
CA ASN A 6 11.98 -8.98 8.65
C ASN A 6 11.95 -7.45 8.45
N LEU A 7 11.06 -6.71 9.11
CA LEU A 7 11.12 -5.24 9.09
C LEU A 7 12.14 -4.70 10.09
N SER A 8 13.05 -3.84 9.62
CA SER A 8 13.87 -2.99 10.51
C SER A 8 13.10 -1.73 10.92
N GLN A 9 13.20 -1.35 12.19
CA GLN A 9 12.70 -0.07 12.69
C GLN A 9 13.87 0.80 13.10
N HIS A 10 13.83 2.07 12.71
CA HIS A 10 14.91 3.03 12.94
C HIS A 10 14.34 4.28 13.62
N LEU A 11 15.05 4.80 14.63
CA LEU A 11 14.71 6.06 15.26
C LEU A 11 15.10 7.21 14.33
N VAL A 12 14.23 8.21 14.20
CA VAL A 12 14.40 9.37 13.32
C VAL A 12 14.23 10.62 14.16
N HIS A 13 15.21 11.52 14.14
CA HIS A 13 15.18 12.76 14.92
C HIS A 13 14.89 13.98 14.06
N ASN A 14 15.24 13.93 12.77
CA ASN A 14 15.09 15.04 11.86
C ASN A 14 14.72 14.57 10.44
N HIS A 15 14.52 15.53 9.54
CA HIS A 15 14.16 15.24 8.15
C HIS A 15 15.24 14.45 7.39
N ASN A 16 16.52 14.76 7.61
CA ASN A 16 17.61 14.12 6.89
C ASN A 16 17.71 12.64 7.27
N ASP A 17 17.53 12.28 8.54
CA ASP A 17 17.48 10.88 8.98
C ASP A 17 16.38 10.10 8.22
N MET A 18 15.24 10.74 7.96
CA MET A 18 14.14 10.14 7.20
C MET A 18 14.50 9.98 5.72
N GLU A 19 15.11 11.02 5.12
CA GLU A 19 15.55 11.00 3.73
C GLU A 19 16.60 9.91 3.48
N ASP A 20 17.57 9.77 4.38
CA ASP A 20 18.60 8.73 4.33
C ASP A 20 17.99 7.32 4.37
N LEU A 21 16.99 7.08 5.22
CA LEU A 21 16.27 5.80 5.29
C LEU A 21 15.46 5.53 4.02
N ILE A 22 14.82 6.56 3.43
CA ILE A 22 14.10 6.44 2.15
C ILE A 22 15.09 6.06 1.04
N ASN A 23 16.24 6.73 0.97
CA ASN A 23 17.27 6.47 -0.02
C ASN A 23 17.86 5.06 0.13
N LEU A 24 18.15 4.63 1.36
CA LEU A 24 18.60 3.27 1.66
C LEU A 24 17.54 2.22 1.24
N GLY A 25 16.27 2.46 1.57
CA GLY A 25 15.16 1.59 1.17
C GLY A 25 15.04 1.47 -0.35
N ASN A 26 15.15 2.59 -1.08
CA ASN A 26 15.12 2.62 -2.54
C ASN A 26 16.32 1.92 -3.17
N ALA A 27 17.53 2.07 -2.60
CA ALA A 27 18.72 1.38 -3.06
C ALA A 27 18.58 -0.14 -2.89
N ASN A 28 18.10 -0.60 -1.72
CA ASN A 28 17.85 -2.01 -1.45
C ASN A 28 16.76 -2.60 -2.35
N ARG A 29 15.68 -1.84 -2.61
CA ARG A 29 14.62 -2.20 -3.56
C ARG A 29 15.17 -2.39 -4.97
N THR A 30 16.17 -1.58 -5.35
CA THR A 30 16.84 -1.64 -6.64
C THR A 30 17.73 -2.88 -6.78
N THR A 31 18.57 -3.18 -5.78
CA THR A 31 19.55 -4.28 -5.84
C THR A 31 18.93 -5.67 -5.80
N ALA A 32 17.77 -5.85 -5.16
CA ALA A 32 17.07 -7.14 -5.10
C ALA A 32 16.50 -7.60 -6.46
N SER A 33 16.52 -6.73 -7.49
CA SER A 33 15.92 -6.95 -8.79
C SER A 33 17.02 -7.04 -9.86
N THR A 34 17.45 -8.24 -10.24
CA THR A 34 18.58 -8.43 -11.17
C THR A 34 18.31 -7.90 -12.59
N GLY A 35 19.10 -6.92 -13.01
CA GLY A 35 19.82 -6.91 -14.30
C GLY A 35 19.12 -6.49 -15.60
N MET A 36 17.78 -6.40 -15.68
CA MET A 36 17.12 -5.96 -16.91
C MET A 36 15.68 -5.51 -16.61
N ASN A 37 15.37 -4.24 -16.90
CA ASN A 37 14.06 -3.55 -16.91
C ASN A 37 13.73 -2.64 -15.70
N GLY A 38 12.95 -1.58 -15.97
CA GLY A 38 12.65 -0.45 -15.09
C GLY A 38 12.21 -0.81 -13.67
N THR A 39 13.09 -0.46 -12.75
CA THR A 39 13.26 -0.85 -11.34
C THR A 39 12.07 -0.63 -10.39
N SER A 40 11.24 0.40 -10.59
CA SER A 40 10.13 0.73 -9.68
C SER A 40 8.82 0.02 -10.00
N SER A 41 8.67 -0.50 -11.22
CA SER A 41 7.38 -0.99 -11.74
C SER A 41 6.94 -2.36 -11.23
N ARG A 42 7.82 -3.12 -10.56
CA ARG A 42 7.60 -4.56 -10.29
C ARG A 42 7.43 -4.93 -8.80
N SER A 43 7.63 -3.98 -7.89
CA SER A 43 7.49 -4.20 -6.44
C SER A 43 6.71 -3.05 -5.80
N HIS A 44 6.02 -3.33 -4.69
CA HIS A 44 5.35 -2.31 -3.88
C HIS A 44 6.31 -1.82 -2.80
N GLY A 45 6.46 -0.51 -2.65
CA GLY A 45 7.16 0.12 -1.54
C GLY A 45 6.17 0.56 -0.46
N ILE A 46 6.41 0.19 0.80
CA ILE A 46 5.63 0.68 1.94
C ILE A 46 6.60 1.30 2.92
N PHE A 47 6.53 2.61 3.07
CA PHE A 47 7.24 3.35 4.10
C PHE A 47 6.27 3.66 5.23
N THR A 48 6.60 3.22 6.45
CA THR A 48 5.72 3.39 7.63
C THR A 48 6.40 4.27 8.65
N ILE A 49 5.80 5.43 8.91
CA ILE A 49 6.21 6.31 10.01
C ILE A 49 5.33 5.97 11.21
N ARG A 50 5.97 5.58 12.31
CA ARG A 50 5.30 5.41 13.61
C ARG A 50 5.61 6.64 14.45
N PHE A 51 4.56 7.31 14.92
CA PHE A 51 4.69 8.49 15.73
C PHE A 51 4.05 8.25 17.09
N THR A 52 4.83 8.48 18.14
CA THR A 52 4.42 8.27 19.53
C THR A 52 4.46 9.61 20.24
N GLN A 53 3.33 10.02 20.79
CA GLN A 53 3.23 11.20 21.64
C GLN A 53 2.91 10.73 23.04
N ALA A 54 3.75 11.08 24.01
CA ALA A 54 3.51 10.81 25.43
C ALA A 54 3.45 12.14 26.18
N TRP A 55 2.46 12.29 27.04
CA TRP A 55 2.26 13.47 27.88
C TRP A 55 1.50 13.11 29.16
N PHE A 56 1.37 14.06 30.08
CA PHE A 56 0.53 13.90 31.27
C PHE A 56 -0.76 14.69 31.12
N ASP A 57 -1.89 14.07 31.39
CA ASP A 57 -3.17 14.76 31.63
C ASP A 57 -3.36 14.86 33.15
N ALA A 58 -3.09 16.06 33.69
CA ALA A 58 -2.87 16.29 35.12
C ALA A 58 -1.77 15.37 35.69
N VAL A 59 -2.16 14.26 36.34
CA VAL A 59 -1.24 13.28 36.94
C VAL A 59 -1.27 11.93 36.21
N VAL A 60 -2.18 11.78 35.25
CA VAL A 60 -2.39 10.53 34.52
C VAL A 60 -1.51 10.54 33.26
N PRO A 61 -0.54 9.62 33.13
CA PRO A 61 0.23 9.50 31.89
C PRO A 61 -0.70 9.06 30.74
N ARG A 62 -0.56 9.72 29.60
CA ARG A 62 -1.23 9.39 28.35
C ARG A 62 -0.22 9.19 27.24
N GLU A 63 -0.54 8.27 26.36
CA GLU A 63 0.21 8.02 25.14
C GLU A 63 -0.77 7.94 23.97
N THR A 64 -0.39 8.49 22.83
CA THR A 64 -1.06 8.29 21.55
C THR A 64 -0.06 7.80 20.54
N LEU A 65 -0.42 6.67 19.91
CA LEU A 65 0.33 6.03 18.85
C LEU A 65 -0.41 6.27 17.53
N SER A 66 0.28 6.84 16.55
CA SER A 66 -0.23 6.98 15.20
C SER A 66 0.72 6.35 14.18
N LYS A 67 0.15 5.95 13.05
CA LYS A 67 0.88 5.37 11.92
C LYS A 67 0.53 6.13 10.67
N ILE A 68 1.55 6.48 9.89
CA ILE A 68 1.40 7.04 8.56
C ILE A 68 2.03 6.05 7.60
N HIS A 69 1.25 5.59 6.63
CA HIS A 69 1.70 4.71 5.57
C HIS A 69 1.83 5.52 4.28
N LEU A 70 3.04 5.56 3.73
CA LEU A 70 3.32 6.05 2.38
C LEU A 70 3.56 4.83 1.50
N VAL A 71 2.65 4.59 0.56
CA VAL A 71 2.63 3.38 -0.26
C VAL A 71 2.86 3.76 -1.72
N ASP A 72 3.96 3.26 -2.28
CA ASP A 72 4.25 3.31 -3.71
C ASP A 72 3.89 1.96 -4.33
N LEU A 73 2.78 1.92 -5.05
CA LEU A 73 2.28 0.69 -5.67
C LEU A 73 3.05 0.41 -6.97
N ALA A 74 3.30 -0.88 -7.22
CA ALA A 74 3.84 -1.35 -8.49
C ALA A 74 2.96 -0.89 -9.66
N GLY A 75 3.54 -0.83 -10.87
CA GLY A 75 2.82 -0.41 -12.06
C GLY A 75 1.66 -1.35 -12.38
N SER A 76 0.50 -0.79 -12.74
CA SER A 76 -0.71 -1.53 -13.10
C SER A 76 -0.64 -2.22 -14.47
N LYS A 77 0.38 -1.90 -15.28
CA LYS A 77 0.52 -2.42 -16.64
C LYS A 77 0.56 -3.94 -16.65
N ARG A 78 -0.27 -4.52 -17.50
CA ARG A 78 -0.17 -5.95 -17.81
C ARG A 78 1.08 -6.13 -18.67
N ALA A 79 2.11 -6.76 -18.10
CA ALA A 79 3.29 -7.15 -18.87
C ALA A 79 2.83 -7.96 -20.08
N ASP A 80 3.26 -7.58 -21.27
CA ASP A 80 2.91 -8.22 -22.54
C ASP A 80 2.97 -9.75 -22.42
N PHE A 81 1.89 -10.36 -22.91
CA PHE A 81 1.47 -11.77 -23.01
C PHE A 81 2.51 -12.91 -23.22
N ARG A 82 3.74 -12.89 -22.71
CA ARG A 82 4.72 -13.95 -23.04
C ARG A 82 5.45 -14.67 -21.92
N LEU A 83 5.32 -14.34 -20.65
CA LEU A 83 5.94 -15.15 -19.60
C LEU A 83 5.03 -15.27 -18.38
N LYS A 84 4.91 -16.49 -17.86
CA LYS A 84 4.17 -16.88 -16.64
C LYS A 84 4.52 -16.04 -15.40
N GLU A 85 5.58 -15.25 -15.47
CA GLU A 85 6.06 -14.29 -14.47
C GLU A 85 5.17 -13.03 -14.34
N GLY A 86 4.49 -12.60 -15.42
CA GLY A 86 3.63 -11.41 -15.41
C GLY A 86 2.28 -11.58 -14.67
N ALA A 87 1.87 -12.82 -14.41
CA ALA A 87 0.60 -13.12 -13.72
C ALA A 87 0.66 -12.83 -12.21
N ASN A 88 1.85 -12.89 -11.60
CA ASN A 88 1.99 -12.75 -10.14
C ASN A 88 2.10 -11.29 -9.66
N ILE A 89 2.70 -10.38 -10.44
CA ILE A 89 2.85 -8.95 -10.04
C ILE A 89 1.47 -8.27 -9.89
N ASN A 90 0.56 -8.55 -10.82
CA ASN A 90 -0.76 -7.92 -10.81
C ASN A 90 -1.74 -8.54 -9.83
N LYS A 91 -1.45 -9.73 -9.27
CA LYS A 91 -2.33 -10.37 -8.30
C LYS A 91 -2.63 -9.43 -7.13
N SER A 92 -1.61 -8.73 -6.64
CA SER A 92 -1.79 -7.84 -5.50
C SER A 92 -2.62 -6.60 -5.80
N LEU A 93 -2.47 -6.02 -7.00
CA LEU A 93 -3.26 -4.87 -7.44
C LEU A 93 -4.71 -5.25 -7.76
N ILE A 94 -4.92 -6.41 -8.37
CA ILE A 94 -6.27 -6.95 -8.63
C ILE A 94 -7.02 -7.16 -7.31
N ILE A 95 -6.38 -7.79 -6.33
CA ILE A 95 -7.02 -8.04 -5.04
C ILE A 95 -7.22 -6.72 -4.27
N LEU A 96 -6.28 -5.77 -4.36
CA LEU A 96 -6.47 -4.42 -3.82
C LEU A 96 -7.71 -3.74 -4.40
N GLY A 97 -7.88 -3.79 -5.73
CA GLY A 97 -9.08 -3.28 -6.40
C GLY A 97 -10.35 -3.96 -5.89
N SER A 98 -10.36 -5.29 -5.79
CA SER A 98 -11.49 -6.05 -5.24
C SER A 98 -11.85 -5.67 -3.79
N VAL A 99 -10.84 -5.45 -2.94
CA VAL A 99 -11.03 -5.00 -1.55
C VAL A 99 -11.69 -3.62 -1.53
N ILE A 100 -11.20 -2.68 -2.35
CA ILE A 100 -11.74 -1.32 -2.42
C ILE A 100 -13.17 -1.31 -2.94
N SER A 101 -13.46 -2.06 -4.02
CA SER A 101 -14.83 -2.16 -4.56
C SER A 101 -15.80 -2.73 -3.52
N ALA A 102 -15.43 -3.80 -2.83
CA ALA A 102 -16.25 -4.38 -1.78
C ALA A 102 -16.51 -3.41 -0.61
N LEU A 103 -15.49 -2.61 -0.23
CA LEU A 103 -15.64 -1.57 0.80
C LEU A 103 -16.54 -0.43 0.34
N ALA A 104 -16.42 0.01 -0.91
CA ALA A 104 -17.26 1.05 -1.49
C ALA A 104 -18.73 0.61 -1.53
N GLU A 105 -19.03 -0.62 -1.96
CA GLU A 105 -20.38 -1.19 -1.94
C GLU A 105 -20.99 -1.21 -0.53
N LEU A 106 -20.20 -1.60 0.48
CA LEU A 106 -20.62 -1.59 1.89
C LEU A 106 -20.89 -0.17 2.43
N SER A 107 -20.21 0.84 1.89
CA SER A 107 -20.40 2.24 2.30
C SER A 107 -21.67 2.88 1.72
N VAL A 108 -22.09 2.45 0.52
CA VAL A 108 -23.26 2.97 -0.20
C VAL A 108 -24.54 2.18 0.15
N GLY A 109 -24.41 0.89 0.49
CA GLY A 109 -25.51 0.06 0.96
C GLY A 109 -26.05 0.54 2.31
N GLY A 110 -27.20 1.22 2.30
CA GLY A 110 -27.91 1.60 3.52
C GLY A 110 -28.11 0.42 4.48
N ARG A 111 -28.17 0.72 5.79
CA ARG A 111 -28.21 -0.20 6.96
C ARG A 111 -29.15 -1.41 6.92
N SER A 112 -29.97 -1.57 5.88
CA SER A 112 -30.89 -2.69 5.70
C SER A 112 -30.18 -3.84 4.98
N THR A 113 -29.93 -4.92 5.72
CA THR A 113 -29.23 -6.16 5.33
C THR A 113 -27.70 -6.08 5.31
N LYS A 114 -27.09 -6.15 6.51
CA LYS A 114 -25.70 -6.57 6.71
C LYS A 114 -25.51 -8.02 6.21
N LYS A 115 -25.49 -8.24 4.89
CA LYS A 115 -24.80 -9.42 4.36
C LYS A 115 -23.34 -9.27 4.80
N LYS A 116 -22.80 -10.30 5.45
CA LYS A 116 -21.36 -10.36 5.75
C LYS A 116 -20.62 -10.50 4.41
N THR A 117 -20.36 -9.39 3.74
CA THR A 117 -19.48 -9.38 2.56
C THR A 117 -18.08 -9.70 3.04
N PHE A 118 -17.52 -10.80 2.55
CA PHE A 118 -16.16 -11.21 2.86
C PHE A 118 -15.19 -10.29 2.11
N ILE A 119 -14.26 -9.65 2.84
CA ILE A 119 -13.24 -8.78 2.26
C ILE A 119 -11.89 -9.51 2.29
N PRO A 120 -11.27 -9.79 1.12
CA PRO A 120 -10.09 -10.66 1.02
C PRO A 120 -8.78 -9.93 1.36
N TYR A 121 -8.57 -9.59 2.63
CA TYR A 121 -7.34 -8.94 3.08
C TYR A 121 -6.13 -9.88 3.16
N ARG A 122 -6.28 -11.21 3.19
CA ARG A 122 -5.19 -12.10 3.65
C ARG A 122 -4.12 -12.45 2.60
N ASP A 123 -4.46 -12.40 1.31
CA ASP A 123 -3.57 -12.73 0.21
C ASP A 123 -3.92 -11.77 -0.93
N PRO A 124 -3.00 -10.90 -1.38
CA PRO A 124 -1.57 -10.81 -1.07
C PRO A 124 -1.25 -10.26 0.34
N VAL A 125 0.03 -10.33 0.74
CA VAL A 125 0.56 -9.65 1.93
C VAL A 125 0.25 -8.14 1.90
N LEU A 126 0.25 -7.50 0.72
CA LEU A 126 -0.06 -6.07 0.56
C LEU A 126 -1.41 -5.68 1.19
N THR A 127 -2.50 -6.36 0.84
CA THR A 127 -3.84 -6.02 1.36
C THR A 127 -3.97 -6.36 2.84
N TRP A 128 -3.15 -7.28 3.34
CA TRP A 128 -3.14 -7.62 4.75
C TRP A 128 -2.49 -6.52 5.58
N LEU A 129 -1.35 -6.00 5.11
CA LEU A 129 -0.65 -4.87 5.71
C LEU A 129 -1.48 -3.61 5.72
N LEU A 130 -2.22 -3.37 4.63
CA LEU A 130 -3.06 -2.18 4.46
C LEU A 130 -4.48 -2.36 4.99
N LYS A 131 -4.80 -3.46 5.67
CA LYS A 131 -6.15 -3.74 6.16
C LYS A 131 -6.71 -2.60 7.02
N ASP A 132 -5.90 -2.09 7.95
CA ASP A 132 -6.31 -1.00 8.83
C ASP A 132 -6.42 0.33 8.08
N SER A 133 -5.56 0.55 7.08
CA SER A 133 -5.64 1.71 6.19
C SER A 133 -6.91 1.69 5.33
N LEU A 134 -7.28 0.55 4.75
CA LEU A 134 -8.36 0.49 3.75
C LEU A 134 -9.76 0.43 4.39
N GLY A 135 -9.94 -0.38 5.43
CA GLY A 135 -11.25 -0.60 6.05
C GLY A 135 -11.27 -0.48 7.57
N GLY A 136 -10.18 0.01 8.17
CA GLY A 136 -10.03 0.20 9.61
C GLY A 136 -10.10 1.67 10.01
N ASN A 137 -9.38 2.01 11.09
CA ASN A 137 -9.41 3.36 11.66
C ASN A 137 -8.28 4.22 11.07
N SER A 138 -8.41 4.57 9.79
CA SER A 138 -7.45 5.39 9.07
C SER A 138 -8.15 6.36 8.14
N VAL A 139 -7.57 7.55 8.00
CA VAL A 139 -7.88 8.42 6.86
C VAL A 139 -7.00 7.95 5.71
N THR A 140 -7.62 7.61 4.59
CA THR A 140 -6.91 7.02 3.44
C THR A 140 -7.20 7.81 2.18
N THR A 141 -6.12 8.22 1.51
CA THR A 141 -6.15 8.93 0.24
C THR A 141 -5.38 8.11 -0.78
N MET A 142 -6.01 7.86 -1.93
CA MET A 142 -5.37 7.18 -3.06
C MET A 142 -5.12 8.20 -4.17
N ILE A 143 -3.89 8.23 -4.69
CA ILE A 143 -3.51 9.08 -5.82
C ILE A 143 -3.44 8.20 -7.07
N ALA A 144 -4.43 8.35 -7.95
CA ALA A 144 -4.43 7.69 -9.25
C ALA A 144 -3.53 8.47 -10.23
N THR A 145 -2.40 7.88 -10.62
CA THR A 145 -1.52 8.45 -11.64
C THR A 145 -1.90 7.89 -13.01
N ILE A 146 -2.13 8.80 -13.97
CA ILE A 146 -2.58 8.44 -15.32
C ILE A 146 -1.72 9.10 -16.38
N SER A 147 -1.72 8.53 -17.59
CA SER A 147 -1.00 9.08 -18.73
C SER A 147 -1.97 9.57 -19.81
N PRO A 148 -1.80 10.79 -20.35
CA PRO A 148 -2.65 11.32 -21.43
C PRO A 148 -2.33 10.72 -22.81
N THR A 149 -1.24 9.97 -22.92
CA THR A 149 -0.77 9.38 -24.19
C THR A 149 -1.69 8.25 -24.67
N ASN A 150 -2.01 8.22 -25.96
CA ASN A 150 -2.87 7.20 -26.58
C ASN A 150 -2.39 5.75 -26.31
N VAL A 151 -1.07 5.52 -26.31
CA VAL A 151 -0.48 4.19 -26.05
C VAL A 151 -0.84 3.62 -24.66
N ASN A 152 -1.20 4.48 -23.70
CA ASN A 152 -1.56 4.09 -22.34
C ASN A 152 -3.08 4.17 -22.10
N TYR A 153 -3.90 4.39 -23.14
CA TYR A 153 -5.34 4.62 -23.00
C TYR A 153 -6.05 3.53 -22.18
N LEU A 154 -5.79 2.25 -22.48
CA LEU A 154 -6.43 1.12 -21.79
C LEU A 154 -6.03 1.05 -20.31
N GLU A 155 -4.79 1.37 -19.98
CA GLU A 155 -4.27 1.34 -18.60
C GLU A 155 -4.78 2.53 -17.78
N THR A 156 -4.84 3.73 -18.40
CA THR A 156 -5.48 4.91 -17.81
C THR A 156 -6.96 4.63 -17.53
N LEU A 157 -7.68 4.02 -18.47
CA LEU A 157 -9.08 3.65 -18.28
C LEU A 157 -9.26 2.59 -17.16
N SER A 158 -8.34 1.63 -17.06
CA SER A 158 -8.37 0.65 -15.96
C SER A 158 -8.10 1.26 -14.59
N THR A 159 -7.34 2.35 -14.53
CA THR A 159 -7.01 3.03 -13.27
C THR A 159 -8.16 3.93 -12.78
N LEU A 160 -8.99 4.42 -13.70
CA LEU A 160 -10.13 5.31 -13.41
C LEU A 160 -11.45 4.57 -13.12
N ARG A 161 -11.50 3.25 -13.29
CA ARG A 161 -12.67 2.40 -13.03
C ARG A 161 -12.61 1.81 -11.63
#